data_AF-A0A841MKN0-F1
#
_entry.id   AF-A0A841MKN0-F1
#
_cell.length_a   1.000
_cell.length_b   1.000
_cell.length_c   1.000
_cell.angle_alpha   90.00
_cell.angle_beta   90.00
_cell.angle_gamma   90.00
#
_symmetry.space_group_name_H-M   'P 1'
#
loop_
_entity.id
_entity.type
_entity.pdbx_description
1 polymer ?
#
loop_
_entity_poly.entity_id
_entity_poly.type
_entity_poly.pdbx_seq_one_letter_code
_entity_poly.pdbx_strand_id
1 'polypeptide(L)'
;MGKVKKIQEEVRNNGFSAKNAEVTIVGQLVKNENAWQVNVNGETFIVSSDTPSEIVKSLNTGKIKLKVFVKDKEDNHLNGTWDIRIVEVLKS
;
A
#
# COMPACT_ATOMS: atom_id res chain seq x y z
N MET A 1 21.79 3.35 5.83
CA MET A 1 21.20 3.87 4.58
C MET A 1 20.95 2.72 3.62
N GLY A 2 19.76 2.63 3.00
CA GLY A 2 19.56 1.86 1.77
C GLY A 2 18.68 0.59 1.85
N LYS A 3 17.43 0.67 2.34
CA LYS A 3 16.40 -0.34 2.01
C LYS A 3 15.15 0.22 1.32
N VAL A 4 14.99 1.56 1.34
CA VAL A 4 13.92 2.29 0.62
C VAL A 4 14.03 2.11 -0.90
N LYS A 5 15.23 1.80 -1.40
CA LYS A 5 15.48 1.69 -2.84
C LYS A 5 14.76 0.51 -3.52
N LYS A 6 14.45 -0.60 -2.85
CA LYS A 6 13.93 -1.78 -3.58
C LYS A 6 12.51 -1.60 -4.11
N ILE A 7 11.60 -1.06 -3.33
CA ILE A 7 10.20 -0.85 -3.77
C ILE A 7 10.16 0.29 -4.80
N GLN A 8 10.92 1.37 -4.55
CA GLN A 8 11.06 2.48 -5.50
C GLN A 8 11.75 2.04 -6.81
N GLU A 9 12.77 1.18 -6.76
CA GLU A 9 13.44 0.62 -7.94
C GLU A 9 12.53 -0.37 -8.66
N GLU A 10 11.73 -1.20 -7.99
CA GLU A 10 10.76 -2.06 -8.67
C GLU A 10 9.66 -1.26 -9.38
N VAL A 11 9.16 -0.19 -8.76
CA VAL A 11 8.19 0.72 -9.37
C VAL A 11 8.82 1.49 -10.54
N ARG A 12 10.10 1.89 -10.42
CA ARG A 12 10.82 2.64 -11.44
C ARG A 12 11.32 1.77 -12.61
N ASN A 13 11.78 0.55 -12.36
CA ASN A 13 12.18 -0.43 -13.39
C ASN A 13 10.99 -1.00 -14.15
N ASN A 14 9.80 -1.06 -13.54
CA ASN A 14 8.57 -1.41 -14.25
C ASN A 14 8.05 -0.28 -15.16
N GLY A 15 8.81 0.80 -15.30
CA GLY A 15 8.48 1.88 -16.20
C GLY A 15 7.54 2.87 -15.53
N PHE A 16 7.86 4.13 -15.79
CA PHE A 16 7.11 5.35 -15.48
C PHE A 16 5.77 5.36 -16.24
N SER A 17 4.92 4.37 -15.95
CA SER A 17 3.52 4.23 -16.34
C SER A 17 2.75 3.49 -15.23
N ALA A 18 3.20 3.62 -13.98
CA ALA A 18 2.52 3.14 -12.77
C ALA A 18 1.29 4.00 -12.44
N LYS A 19 0.46 4.32 -13.44
CA LYS A 19 -0.84 4.95 -13.21
C LYS A 19 -1.79 4.00 -12.45
N ASN A 20 -1.55 2.68 -12.51
CA ASN A 20 -2.33 1.64 -11.84
C ASN A 20 -1.49 0.35 -11.68
N ALA A 21 -0.60 0.26 -10.69
CA ALA A 21 0.17 -0.97 -10.45
C ALA A 21 -0.47 -1.81 -9.34
N GLU A 22 -0.80 -3.05 -9.67
CA GLU A 22 -1.19 -4.07 -8.68
C GLU A 22 0.09 -4.66 -8.07
N VAL A 23 0.28 -4.48 -6.77
CA VAL A 23 1.45 -4.97 -6.05
C VAL A 23 1.03 -5.75 -4.82
N THR A 24 1.83 -6.73 -4.45
CA THR A 24 1.64 -7.45 -3.18
C THR A 24 2.53 -6.83 -2.12
N ILE A 25 1.92 -6.25 -1.09
CA ILE A 25 2.62 -5.70 0.06
C ILE A 25 2.51 -6.65 1.26
N VAL A 26 3.61 -6.80 1.98
CA VAL A 26 3.64 -7.49 3.28
C VAL A 26 4.08 -6.47 4.31
N GLY A 27 3.19 -6.17 5.25
CA GLY A 27 3.42 -5.11 6.21
C GLY A 27 2.65 -5.30 7.50
N GLN A 28 2.78 -4.31 8.37
CA GLN A 28 2.00 -4.24 9.59
C GLN A 28 0.80 -3.32 9.36
N LEU A 29 -0.40 -3.91 9.37
CA LEU A 29 -1.64 -3.18 9.30
C LEU A 29 -1.99 -2.62 10.68
N VAL A 30 -2.23 -1.31 10.72
CA VAL A 30 -2.67 -0.57 11.90
C VAL A 30 -3.93 0.22 11.53
N LYS A 31 -4.79 0.46 12.51
CA LYS A 31 -5.96 1.32 12.36
C LYS A 31 -5.69 2.60 13.14
N ASN A 32 -5.64 3.74 12.45
CA ASN A 32 -5.34 5.03 13.05
C ASN A 32 -6.49 6.02 12.82
N GLU A 33 -7.05 6.56 13.91
CA GLU A 33 -8.15 7.54 14.07
C GLU A 33 -9.45 7.29 13.29
N ASN A 34 -9.42 6.84 12.04
CA ASN A 34 -10.54 6.24 11.30
C ASN A 34 -10.11 5.55 9.98
N ALA A 35 -8.82 5.48 9.67
CA ALA A 35 -8.29 4.91 8.44
C ALA A 35 -7.42 3.69 8.73
N TRP A 36 -7.42 2.75 7.79
CA TRP A 36 -6.48 1.64 7.80
C TRP A 36 -5.16 2.09 7.15
N GLN A 37 -4.05 1.76 7.80
CA GLN A 37 -2.71 2.10 7.34
C GLN A 37 -1.83 0.86 7.36
N VAL A 38 -1.05 0.62 6.31
CA VAL A 38 -0.10 -0.48 6.23
C VAL A 38 1.30 0.10 6.28
N ASN A 39 2.07 -0.29 7.29
CA ASN A 39 3.47 0.07 7.39
C ASN A 39 4.33 -1.01 6.73
N VAL A 40 5.07 -0.66 5.69
CA VAL A 40 5.97 -1.55 4.96
C VAL A 40 7.35 -0.92 4.93
N ASN A 41 8.33 -1.52 5.61
CA ASN A 41 9.73 -1.08 5.58
C ASN A 41 9.97 0.43 5.86
N GLY A 42 9.08 1.09 6.63
CA GLY A 42 9.17 2.52 6.96
C GLY A 42 8.37 3.44 6.03
N GLU A 43 7.67 2.89 5.04
CA GLU A 43 6.67 3.59 4.22
C GLU A 43 5.27 3.31 4.75
N THR A 44 4.41 4.33 4.69
CA THR A 44 3.03 4.26 5.17
C THR A 44 2.07 4.26 3.99
N PHE A 45 1.28 3.20 3.86
CA PHE A 45 0.27 3.08 2.82
C PHE A 45 -1.11 3.28 3.45
N ILE A 46 -1.84 4.30 3.01
CA ILE A 46 -3.18 4.62 3.50
C ILE A 46 -4.20 3.89 2.63
N VAL A 47 -5.06 3.11 3.27
CA VAL A 47 -6.15 2.42 2.59
C VAL A 47 -7.21 3.43 2.19
N SER A 48 -7.37 3.61 0.88
CA SER A 48 -8.37 4.45 0.27
C SER A 48 -9.78 3.93 0.54
N SER A 49 -10.72 4.83 0.73
CA SER A 49 -12.15 4.54 0.92
C SER A 49 -12.80 3.79 -0.25
N ASP A 50 -12.10 3.73 -1.39
CA ASP A 50 -12.46 2.95 -2.58
C ASP A 50 -12.34 1.43 -2.37
N THR A 51 -11.76 1.00 -1.24
CA THR A 51 -11.63 -0.40 -0.86
C THR A 51 -13.01 -0.99 -0.50
N PRO A 52 -13.40 -2.15 -1.06
CA PRO A 52 -14.67 -2.81 -0.76
C PRO A 52 -14.88 -3.00 0.75
N SER A 53 -16.06 -2.65 1.24
CA SER A 53 -16.36 -2.71 2.68
C SER A 53 -16.25 -4.12 3.27
N GLU A 54 -16.49 -5.16 2.46
CA GLU A 54 -16.28 -6.57 2.85
C GLU A 54 -14.81 -6.87 3.17
N ILE A 55 -13.89 -6.34 2.36
CA ILE A 55 -12.45 -6.45 2.59
C ILE A 55 -12.09 -5.68 3.85
N VAL A 56 -12.55 -4.42 3.97
CA VAL A 56 -12.28 -3.55 5.13
C VAL A 56 -12.75 -4.20 6.45
N LYS A 57 -13.89 -4.91 6.43
CA LYS A 57 -14.41 -5.65 7.60
C LYS A 57 -13.57 -6.89 7.93
N SER A 58 -12.92 -7.50 6.95
CA SER A 58 -12.02 -8.64 7.14
C SER A 58 -10.61 -8.24 7.58
N LEU A 59 -10.29 -6.94 7.56
CA LEU A 59 -9.00 -6.44 8.01
C LEU A 59 -8.86 -6.56 9.53
N ASN A 60 -7.72 -7.10 9.95
CA ASN A 60 -7.34 -7.19 11.35
C ASN A 60 -5.96 -6.56 11.52
N THR A 61 -5.77 -5.83 12.62
CA THR A 61 -4.47 -5.25 12.94
C THR A 61 -3.43 -6.35 13.14
N GLY A 62 -2.19 -6.07 12.73
CA GLY A 62 -1.09 -7.02 12.80
C GLY A 62 -0.39 -7.23 11.46
N LYS A 63 0.43 -8.29 11.38
CA LYS A 63 1.17 -8.61 10.16
C LYS A 63 0.21 -9.18 9.12
N ILE A 64 0.14 -8.55 7.96
CA ILE A 64 -0.78 -8.93 6.88
C ILE A 64 -0.07 -8.92 5.54
N LYS A 65 -0.57 -9.75 4.62
CA LYS A 65 -0.19 -9.74 3.22
C LYS A 65 -1.41 -9.29 2.41
N LEU A 66 -1.23 -8.23 1.64
CA LEU A 66 -2.30 -7.59 0.89
C LEU A 66 -1.91 -7.46 -0.57
N LYS A 67 -2.82 -7.79 -1.46
CA LYS A 67 -2.75 -7.42 -2.87
C LYS A 67 -3.44 -6.07 -3.01
N VAL A 68 -2.69 -5.06 -3.44
CA VAL A 68 -3.15 -3.67 -3.45
C VAL A 68 -2.90 -3.01 -4.79
N PHE A 69 -3.79 -2.11 -5.20
CA PHE A 69 -3.52 -1.14 -6.25
C PHE A 69 -2.95 0.12 -5.62
N VAL A 70 -1.75 0.52 -6.04
CA VAL A 70 -1.18 1.83 -5.68
C VAL A 70 -1.75 2.87 -6.64
N LYS A 71 -2.38 3.91 -6.08
CA LYS A 71 -2.81 5.09 -6.84
C LYS A 71 -1.73 6.16 -6.68
N ASP A 72 -1.06 6.49 -7.77
CA ASP A 72 -0.17 7.65 -7.82
C ASP A 72 -1.05 8.91 -7.88
N LYS A 73 -0.95 9.78 -6.86
CA LYS A 73 -1.41 11.15 -7.02
C LYS A 73 -0.37 11.85 -7.87
N GLU A 74 -0.78 12.46 -8.97
CA GLU A 74 0.08 13.21 -9.93
C GLU A 74 0.92 14.35 -9.31
N ASP A 75 0.87 14.54 -7.99
CA ASP A 75 1.81 15.35 -7.27
C ASP A 75 3.15 14.60 -7.20
N ASN A 76 4.14 15.12 -7.93
CA ASN A 76 5.57 14.76 -7.95
C ASN A 76 6.27 14.70 -6.55
N HIS A 77 5.53 14.64 -5.45
CA HIS A 77 6.00 14.53 -4.09
C HIS A 77 6.03 13.07 -3.64
N LEU A 78 7.22 12.48 -3.70
CA LEU A 78 7.58 11.21 -3.06
C LEU A 78 7.62 11.35 -1.52
N ASN A 79 6.49 11.68 -0.88
CA ASN A 79 6.43 12.01 0.55
C ASN A 79 6.19 10.79 1.46
N GLY A 80 6.62 9.59 1.05
CA GLY A 80 6.60 8.37 1.88
C GLY A 80 5.21 7.88 2.32
N THR A 81 4.15 8.51 1.81
CA THR A 81 2.75 8.19 2.07
C THR A 81 2.05 7.89 0.75
N TRP A 82 1.45 6.72 0.64
CA TRP A 82 0.83 6.24 -0.61
C TRP A 82 -0.63 5.89 -0.41
N ASP A 83 -1.49 6.32 -1.32
CA ASP A 83 -2.91 5.90 -1.34
C ASP A 83 -3.01 4.51 -2.02
N ILE A 84 -3.54 3.52 -1.31
CA ILE A 84 -3.74 2.16 -1.83
C ILE A 84 -5.19 1.71 -1.78
N ARG A 85 -5.62 0.95 -2.77
CA ARG A 85 -6.87 0.19 -2.73
C ARG A 85 -6.56 -1.27 -2.51
N ILE A 86 -7.15 -1.89 -1.49
CA ILE A 86 -6.96 -3.33 -1.28
C ILE A 86 -7.85 -4.09 -2.26
N VAL A 87 -7.23 -4.97 -3.03
CA VAL A 87 -7.90 -5.90 -3.96
C VAL A 87 -8.24 -7.18 -3.24
N GLU A 88 -7.29 -7.71 -2.48
CA GLU A 88 -7.42 -9.01 -1.84
C GLU A 88 -6.53 -9.08 -0.59
N VAL A 89 -7.06 -9.74 0.45
CA VAL A 89 -6.29 -10.10 1.63
C VAL A 89 -5.75 -11.51 1.42
N LEU A 90 -4.44 -11.62 1.23
CA LEU A 90 -3.78 -12.91 1.09
C LEU A 90 -3.56 -13.49 2.50
N LYS A 91 -4.32 -14.53 2.85
CA LYS A 91 -4.09 -15.28 4.09
C LYS A 91 -2.73 -15.96 3.98
N SER A 92 -1.89 -15.75 5.00
CA SER A 92 -0.61 -16.45 5.14
C SER A 92 -0.80 -17.79 5.83
#